data_AF-A0A9D4YTU9-F1
#
_entry.id   AF-A0A9D4YTU9-F1
#
_cell.length_a   1.000
_cell.length_b   1.000
_cell.length_c   1.000
_cell.angle_alpha   90.00
_cell.angle_beta   90.00
_cell.angle_gamma   90.00
#
_symmetry.space_group_name_H-M   'P 1'
#
loop_
_entity.id
_entity.type
_entity.pdbx_description
1 polymer ?
#
loop_
_entity_poly.entity_id
_entity_poly.type
_entity_poly.pdbx_seq_one_letter_code
_entity_poly.pdbx_strand_id
1 'polypeptide(L)'
;MSSRRTWSQALQEVVTVPEASALEMCRQLLAAGADILVACGAGYMPEHVGQPGPNWPLWLHSQPIQRLLLSELVQRCNSAPEPFQPSFRLCHDFLLLAAQLDDTAAYNAVASRVPAGRAPAEYAALATQLVDGARSGRGQRLMLRHMAQQAAAVAAAAAEPAGLAAHIGAALEHTLQGAAKHGELWEVSMLMDAGVRVSMAAINAAVAACRPEALALLLPQLRPAARLAVEHKAGGSKAWTVPSRGPQSYACPLLTLLGCRADEDGEAFPLVGSLQIAELLVADGFQPAVYRGVRVRREGDEQARTMPLFDPLLHDLTLHALAHGSGREVHLAITHPTWSRHQHHRFPPAFRAAARTLLLATQRASNAVAAGDNSSTVRSECGGSVMCEELGRLPEGVLGHVLQLAAYPLSVWAGADASHNP
;
A
#
# COMPACT_ATOMS: atom_id res chain seq x y z
N MET A 1 64.39 -17.75 -21.85
CA MET A 1 63.41 -16.76 -21.35
C MET A 1 62.16 -16.85 -22.24
N SER A 2 61.21 -17.72 -21.88
CA SER A 2 59.94 -17.87 -22.58
C SER A 2 58.88 -17.13 -21.78
N SER A 3 58.31 -16.07 -22.38
CA SER A 3 57.29 -15.23 -21.76
C SER A 3 55.97 -16.00 -21.72
N ARG A 4 55.63 -16.56 -20.55
CA ARG A 4 54.26 -16.99 -20.25
C ARG A 4 53.42 -15.74 -20.03
N ARG A 5 52.77 -15.26 -21.10
CA ARG A 5 51.64 -14.33 -20.97
C ARG A 5 50.50 -15.09 -20.28
N THR A 6 50.15 -14.64 -19.08
CA THR A 6 48.94 -15.09 -18.38
C THR A 6 47.71 -14.58 -19.13
N TRP A 7 46.77 -15.49 -19.42
CA TRP A 7 45.54 -15.24 -20.17
C TRP A 7 44.65 -14.10 -19.62
N SER A 8 44.86 -13.67 -18.37
CA SER A 8 44.13 -12.55 -17.76
C SER A 8 44.38 -11.20 -18.44
N GLN A 9 45.51 -11.01 -19.14
CA GLN A 9 45.77 -9.77 -19.90
C GLN A 9 45.13 -9.76 -21.30
N ALA A 10 44.72 -10.92 -21.84
CA ALA A 10 44.13 -11.00 -23.18
C ALA A 10 42.62 -10.71 -23.22
N LEU A 11 41.94 -10.70 -22.05
CA LEU A 11 40.51 -10.41 -21.94
C LEU A 11 40.20 -8.93 -21.64
N GLN A 12 41.21 -8.04 -21.60
CA GLN A 12 41.01 -6.60 -21.39
C GLN A 12 40.65 -5.82 -22.66
N GLU A 13 40.87 -6.40 -23.84
CA GLU A 13 40.28 -5.88 -25.08
C GLU A 13 38.90 -6.51 -25.26
N VAL A 14 37.92 -6.02 -24.49
CA VAL A 14 36.51 -6.31 -24.76
C VAL A 14 36.20 -5.66 -26.10
N VAL A 15 36.30 -6.44 -27.19
CA VAL A 15 35.87 -6.01 -28.52
C VAL A 15 34.36 -5.77 -28.42
N THR A 16 33.98 -4.49 -28.34
CA THR A 16 32.58 -4.09 -28.30
C THR A 16 32.01 -4.25 -29.70
N VAL A 17 31.23 -5.31 -29.89
CA VAL A 17 30.49 -5.52 -31.13
C VAL A 17 29.31 -4.54 -31.13
N PRO A 18 29.11 -3.74 -32.20
CA PRO A 18 27.93 -2.88 -32.32
C PRO A 18 26.64 -3.72 -32.23
N GLU A 19 25.63 -3.18 -31.54
CA GLU A 19 24.35 -3.88 -31.32
C GLU A 19 23.70 -4.39 -32.61
N ALA A 20 23.75 -3.60 -33.69
CA ALA A 20 23.21 -3.99 -34.99
C ALA A 20 23.93 -5.22 -35.57
N SER A 21 25.25 -5.29 -35.43
CA SER A 21 26.05 -6.44 -35.87
C SER A 21 25.77 -7.68 -35.01
N ALA A 22 25.63 -7.49 -33.69
CA ALA A 22 25.25 -8.57 -32.79
C ALA A 22 23.86 -9.14 -33.10
N LEU A 23 22.88 -8.27 -33.38
CA LEU A 23 21.53 -8.65 -33.77
C LEU A 23 21.53 -9.43 -35.09
N GLU A 24 22.30 -8.97 -36.08
CA GLU A 24 22.40 -9.64 -37.38
C GLU A 24 23.07 -11.00 -37.28
N MET A 25 24.13 -11.13 -36.47
CA MET A 25 24.75 -12.42 -36.18
C MET A 25 23.76 -13.38 -35.52
N CYS A 26 22.96 -12.90 -34.56
CA CYS A 26 21.91 -13.73 -33.95
C CYS A 26 20.89 -14.20 -34.98
N ARG A 27 20.43 -13.34 -35.88
CA ARG A 27 19.49 -13.73 -36.96
C ARG A 27 20.09 -14.77 -37.88
N GLN A 28 21.35 -14.61 -38.29
CA GLN A 28 22.03 -15.55 -39.17
C GLN A 28 22.21 -16.92 -38.51
N LEU A 29 22.55 -16.94 -37.22
CA LEU A 29 22.63 -18.17 -36.44
C LEU A 29 21.26 -18.86 -36.33
N LEU A 30 20.18 -18.12 -36.08
CA LEU A 30 18.83 -18.69 -36.05
C LEU A 30 18.42 -19.25 -37.41
N ALA A 31 18.68 -18.51 -38.49
CA ALA A 31 18.38 -18.93 -39.86
C ALA A 31 19.17 -20.18 -40.27
N ALA A 32 20.37 -20.37 -39.73
CA ALA A 32 21.19 -21.56 -39.92
C ALA A 32 20.72 -22.77 -39.08
N GLY A 33 19.63 -22.63 -38.32
CA GLY A 33 19.12 -23.68 -37.43
C GLY A 33 19.96 -23.88 -36.18
N ALA A 34 20.84 -22.92 -35.84
CA ALA A 34 21.56 -23.00 -34.58
C ALA A 34 20.56 -22.94 -33.44
N ASP A 35 20.70 -23.86 -32.48
CA ASP A 35 19.95 -23.77 -31.26
C ASP A 35 20.58 -22.69 -30.38
N ILE A 36 20.27 -21.42 -30.67
CA ILE A 36 20.81 -20.28 -29.93
C ILE A 36 20.48 -20.36 -28.44
N LEU A 37 19.41 -21.05 -28.05
CA LEU A 37 19.09 -21.25 -26.64
C LEU A 37 20.11 -22.19 -25.98
N VAL A 38 20.50 -23.26 -26.67
CA VAL A 38 21.59 -24.15 -26.26
C VAL A 38 22.94 -23.43 -26.38
N ALA A 39 23.18 -22.67 -27.44
CA ALA A 39 24.44 -21.98 -27.68
C ALA A 39 24.66 -20.78 -26.75
N CYS A 40 23.62 -20.08 -26.32
CA CYS A 40 23.74 -19.03 -25.30
C CYS A 40 23.75 -19.61 -23.89
N GLY A 41 23.05 -20.74 -23.66
CA GLY A 41 23.16 -21.50 -22.41
C GLY A 41 24.52 -22.20 -22.23
N ALA A 42 25.19 -22.59 -23.32
CA ALA A 42 26.47 -23.30 -23.32
C ALA A 42 27.68 -22.44 -23.71
N GLY A 43 27.48 -21.32 -24.41
CA GLY A 43 28.54 -20.56 -25.09
C GLY A 43 28.95 -19.24 -24.44
N TYR A 44 28.28 -18.80 -23.38
CA TYR A 44 28.77 -17.68 -22.56
C TYR A 44 29.70 -18.21 -21.44
N MET A 45 30.94 -18.50 -21.87
CA MET A 45 32.21 -18.53 -21.11
C MET A 45 32.69 -19.86 -20.44
N PRO A 46 34.03 -20.00 -20.23
CA PRO A 46 34.78 -21.24 -20.13
C PRO A 46 34.72 -21.87 -18.73
N GLU A 47 35.10 -23.15 -18.66
CA GLU A 47 34.99 -24.12 -17.55
C GLU A 47 35.47 -23.68 -16.14
N HIS A 48 35.92 -22.45 -15.93
CA HIS A 48 36.51 -21.97 -14.67
C HIS A 48 35.88 -20.70 -14.07
N VAL A 49 34.86 -20.11 -14.71
CA VAL A 49 33.98 -19.11 -14.08
C VAL A 49 32.62 -19.79 -13.94
N GLY A 50 32.09 -19.87 -12.72
CA GLY A 50 30.89 -20.66 -12.40
C GLY A 50 29.78 -20.50 -13.45
N GLN A 51 29.11 -21.63 -13.75
CA GLN A 51 28.03 -21.74 -14.74
C GLN A 51 27.21 -20.46 -14.79
N PRO A 52 26.94 -19.89 -15.99
CA PRO A 52 26.14 -18.68 -16.08
C PRO A 52 24.90 -18.87 -15.23
N GLY A 53 24.74 -17.96 -14.27
CA GLY A 53 23.54 -17.92 -13.45
C GLY A 53 22.34 -17.89 -14.39
N PRO A 54 21.21 -18.48 -13.99
CA PRO A 54 20.04 -18.69 -14.87
C PRO A 54 19.49 -17.40 -15.50
N ASN A 55 19.88 -16.24 -14.98
CA ASN A 55 19.33 -14.96 -15.36
C ASN A 55 20.06 -14.30 -16.55
N TRP A 56 20.96 -15.00 -17.25
CA TRP A 56 21.75 -14.39 -18.34
C TRP A 56 20.93 -13.67 -19.44
N PRO A 57 19.71 -14.11 -19.85
CA PRO A 57 18.94 -13.38 -20.85
C PRO A 57 18.50 -11.99 -20.36
N LEU A 58 18.28 -11.87 -19.04
CA LEU A 58 17.89 -10.62 -18.38
C LEU A 58 19.07 -9.65 -18.28
N TRP A 59 20.29 -10.16 -18.43
CA TRP A 59 21.53 -9.39 -18.35
C TRP A 59 21.97 -8.88 -19.72
N LEU A 60 21.28 -9.28 -20.80
CA LEU A 60 21.46 -8.68 -22.12
C LEU A 60 20.96 -7.24 -22.06
N HIS A 61 21.87 -6.27 -22.24
CA HIS A 61 21.51 -4.86 -22.28
C HIS A 61 20.75 -4.44 -23.55
N SER A 62 20.65 -5.32 -24.56
CA SER A 62 20.02 -5.04 -25.86
C SER A 62 18.60 -5.58 -25.92
N GLN A 63 17.60 -4.69 -25.87
CA GLN A 63 16.19 -5.03 -26.07
C GLN A 63 15.89 -5.70 -27.43
N PRO A 64 16.47 -5.27 -28.57
CA PRO A 64 16.30 -5.96 -29.85
C PRO A 64 16.70 -7.43 -29.83
N ILE A 65 17.84 -7.76 -29.20
CA ILE A 65 18.32 -9.15 -29.10
C ILE A 65 17.38 -9.94 -28.19
N GLN A 66 17.01 -9.37 -27.04
CA GLN A 66 16.04 -9.98 -26.13
C GLN A 66 14.71 -10.30 -26.84
N ARG A 67 14.18 -9.38 -27.67
CA ARG A 67 12.95 -9.58 -28.46
C ARG A 67 13.11 -10.69 -29.50
N LEU A 68 14.25 -10.73 -30.20
CA LEU A 68 14.53 -11.76 -31.20
C LEU A 68 14.55 -13.16 -30.56
N LEU A 69 15.27 -13.29 -29.44
CA LEU A 69 15.34 -14.55 -28.68
C LEU A 69 13.96 -14.99 -28.18
N LEU A 70 13.17 -14.04 -27.67
CA LEU A 70 11.82 -14.30 -27.20
C LEU A 70 10.88 -14.74 -28.34
N SER A 71 10.92 -14.04 -29.49
CA SER A 71 10.06 -14.36 -30.63
C SER A 71 10.36 -15.75 -31.21
N GLU A 72 11.63 -16.11 -31.32
CA GLU A 72 12.05 -17.42 -31.81
C GLU A 72 11.55 -18.55 -30.90
N LEU A 73 11.64 -18.33 -29.58
CA LEU A 73 11.21 -19.33 -28.62
C LEU A 73 9.69 -19.51 -28.63
N VAL A 74 8.94 -18.42 -28.69
CA VAL A 74 7.49 -18.47 -28.88
C VAL A 74 7.13 -19.19 -30.17
N GLN A 75 7.85 -18.92 -31.25
CA GLN A 75 7.68 -19.64 -32.51
C GLN A 75 7.91 -21.14 -32.32
N ARG A 76 9.02 -21.56 -31.70
CA ARG A 76 9.31 -22.98 -31.42
C ARG A 76 8.27 -23.65 -30.52
N CYS A 77 7.77 -22.94 -29.52
CA CYS A 77 6.66 -23.41 -28.69
C CYS A 77 5.40 -23.68 -29.52
N ASN A 78 5.16 -22.90 -30.57
CA ASN A 78 3.97 -22.99 -31.41
C ASN A 78 4.11 -23.92 -32.62
N SER A 79 5.32 -24.14 -33.15
CA SER A 79 5.55 -24.78 -34.46
C SER A 79 5.98 -26.25 -34.43
N ALA A 80 6.34 -26.81 -33.27
CA ALA A 80 6.94 -28.14 -33.22
C ALA A 80 5.90 -29.30 -33.24
N PRO A 81 6.06 -30.31 -34.12
CA PRO A 81 5.21 -31.52 -34.16
C PRO A 81 5.44 -32.46 -32.97
N GLU A 82 6.62 -32.40 -32.34
CA GLU A 82 6.85 -32.91 -30.99
C GLU A 82 6.77 -31.73 -30.02
N PRO A 83 6.04 -31.85 -28.89
CA PRO A 83 5.90 -30.73 -27.97
C PRO A 83 7.26 -30.42 -27.36
N PHE A 84 7.87 -29.30 -27.78
CA PHE A 84 8.97 -28.70 -27.02
C PHE A 84 8.47 -28.50 -25.58
N GLN A 85 9.07 -29.24 -24.64
CA GLN A 85 8.78 -29.16 -23.22
C GLN A 85 9.93 -28.41 -22.54
N PRO A 86 9.88 -27.07 -22.51
CA PRO A 86 10.89 -26.30 -21.81
C PRO A 86 10.98 -26.72 -20.33
N SER A 87 12.20 -26.76 -19.81
CA SER A 87 12.37 -26.97 -18.36
C SER A 87 11.70 -25.82 -17.59
N PHE A 88 11.25 -26.07 -16.36
CA PHE A 88 10.63 -25.05 -15.50
C PHE A 88 11.51 -23.78 -15.39
N ARG A 89 12.82 -23.97 -15.26
CA ARG A 89 13.82 -22.91 -15.17
C ARG A 89 13.91 -22.10 -16.47
N LEU A 90 13.87 -22.78 -17.61
CA LEU A 90 13.85 -22.11 -18.91
C LEU A 90 12.57 -21.26 -19.03
N CYS A 91 11.40 -21.83 -18.70
CA CYS A 91 10.15 -21.06 -18.68
C CYS A 91 10.24 -19.84 -17.75
N HIS A 92 10.83 -19.98 -16.58
CA HIS A 92 11.04 -18.87 -15.64
C HIS A 92 11.81 -17.71 -16.27
N ASP A 93 12.99 -17.99 -16.84
CA ASP A 93 13.86 -16.96 -17.38
C ASP A 93 13.19 -16.25 -18.58
N PHE A 94 12.40 -16.98 -19.37
CA PHE A 94 11.62 -16.41 -20.48
C PHE A 94 10.38 -15.65 -20.04
N LEU A 95 9.71 -16.05 -18.96
CA LEU A 95 8.62 -15.27 -18.39
C LEU A 95 9.13 -13.94 -17.84
N LEU A 96 10.27 -13.95 -17.16
CA LEU A 96 10.95 -12.72 -16.73
C LEU A 96 11.32 -11.84 -17.93
N LEU A 97 11.87 -12.43 -18.99
CA LEU A 97 12.26 -11.69 -20.19
C LEU A 97 11.05 -11.10 -20.92
N ALA A 98 9.97 -11.86 -21.10
CA ALA A 98 8.73 -11.40 -21.70
C ALA A 98 8.09 -10.27 -20.88
N ALA A 99 8.12 -10.39 -19.55
CA ALA A 99 7.65 -9.34 -18.66
C ALA A 99 8.52 -8.07 -18.76
N GLN A 100 9.85 -8.21 -18.82
CA GLN A 100 10.77 -7.08 -18.98
C GLN A 100 10.56 -6.34 -20.31
N LEU A 101 10.20 -7.06 -21.38
CA LEU A 101 9.98 -6.51 -22.72
C LEU A 101 8.54 -6.02 -22.98
N ASP A 102 7.62 -6.23 -22.03
CA ASP A 102 6.18 -5.94 -22.18
C ASP A 102 5.50 -6.71 -23.35
N ASP A 103 5.95 -7.95 -23.63
CA ASP A 103 5.39 -8.79 -24.69
C ASP A 103 4.36 -9.79 -24.14
N THR A 104 3.09 -9.37 -24.13
CA THR A 104 1.96 -10.18 -23.63
C THR A 104 1.74 -11.47 -24.37
N ALA A 105 1.89 -11.46 -25.70
CA ALA A 105 1.64 -12.64 -26.52
C ALA A 105 2.69 -13.71 -26.21
N ALA A 106 3.95 -13.29 -26.13
CA ALA A 106 5.05 -14.17 -25.74
C ALA A 106 4.89 -14.70 -24.32
N TYR A 107 4.53 -13.83 -23.37
CA TYR A 107 4.30 -14.23 -21.99
C TYR A 107 3.23 -15.32 -21.90
N ASN A 108 2.06 -15.13 -22.51
CA ASN A 108 0.96 -16.10 -22.47
C ASN A 108 1.35 -17.43 -23.14
N ALA A 109 2.07 -17.37 -24.26
CA ALA A 109 2.55 -18.56 -24.95
C ALA A 109 3.48 -19.38 -24.04
N VAL A 110 4.45 -18.75 -23.37
CA VAL A 110 5.38 -19.42 -22.45
C VAL A 110 4.67 -19.88 -21.17
N ALA A 111 3.78 -19.06 -20.61
CA ALA A 111 3.05 -19.37 -19.37
C ALA A 111 2.17 -20.62 -19.52
N SER A 112 1.57 -20.82 -20.70
CA SER A 112 0.79 -22.02 -21.01
C SER A 112 1.61 -23.32 -21.04
N ARG A 113 2.95 -23.21 -21.11
CA ARG A 113 3.89 -24.33 -21.20
C ARG A 113 4.64 -24.61 -19.90
N VAL A 114 4.38 -23.84 -18.83
CA VAL A 114 5.02 -24.07 -17.53
C VAL A 114 4.56 -25.43 -16.97
N PRO A 115 5.48 -26.35 -16.65
CA PRO A 115 5.11 -27.71 -16.25
C PRO A 115 4.38 -27.74 -14.90
N ALA A 116 3.10 -28.13 -14.90
CA ALA A 116 2.21 -28.10 -13.74
C ALA A 116 2.64 -29.00 -12.55
N GLY A 117 3.57 -29.94 -12.74
CA GLY A 117 3.96 -30.94 -11.72
C GLY A 117 5.08 -30.53 -10.76
N ARG A 118 5.44 -29.24 -10.66
CA ARG A 118 6.55 -28.77 -9.81
C ARG A 118 6.12 -28.43 -8.37
N ALA A 119 7.11 -28.41 -7.47
CA ALA A 119 6.88 -28.15 -6.05
C ALA A 119 6.35 -26.72 -5.82
N PRO A 120 5.37 -26.53 -4.92
CA PRO A 120 4.77 -25.23 -4.65
C PRO A 120 5.76 -24.09 -4.33
N ALA A 121 6.86 -24.42 -3.64
CA ALA A 121 7.89 -23.46 -3.26
C ALA A 121 8.66 -22.88 -4.46
N GLU A 122 8.83 -23.65 -5.55
CA GLU A 122 9.52 -23.17 -6.76
C GLU A 122 8.67 -22.13 -7.49
N TYR A 123 7.35 -22.35 -7.55
CA TYR A 123 6.40 -21.36 -8.08
C TYR A 123 6.30 -20.10 -7.22
N ALA A 124 6.38 -20.23 -5.89
CA ALA A 124 6.39 -19.08 -4.99
C ALA A 124 7.69 -18.26 -5.14
N ALA A 125 8.85 -18.91 -5.27
CA ALA A 125 10.12 -18.24 -5.53
C ALA A 125 10.11 -17.52 -6.89
N LEU A 126 9.58 -18.19 -7.92
CA LEU A 126 9.32 -17.63 -9.24
C LEU A 126 8.44 -16.37 -9.15
N ALA A 127 7.33 -16.45 -8.42
CA ALA A 127 6.42 -15.33 -8.20
C ALA A 127 7.12 -14.13 -7.58
N THR A 128 7.89 -14.34 -6.52
CA THR A 128 8.62 -13.27 -5.83
C THR A 128 9.70 -12.66 -6.73
N GLN A 129 10.49 -13.48 -7.45
CA GLN A 129 11.53 -12.98 -8.35
C GLN A 129 10.95 -12.23 -9.56
N LEU A 130 9.83 -12.69 -10.09
CA LEU A 130 9.05 -11.98 -11.11
C LEU A 130 8.62 -10.60 -10.60
N VAL A 131 8.00 -10.53 -9.42
CA VAL A 131 7.60 -9.27 -8.78
C VAL A 131 8.80 -8.34 -8.54
N ASP A 132 9.91 -8.86 -8.02
CA ASP A 132 11.12 -8.07 -7.76
C ASP A 132 11.86 -7.63 -9.02
N GLY A 133 11.85 -8.44 -10.08
CA GLY A 133 12.50 -8.14 -11.35
C GLY A 133 11.71 -7.16 -12.22
N ALA A 134 10.40 -7.12 -12.06
CA ALA A 134 9.50 -6.30 -12.89
C ALA A 134 9.37 -4.84 -12.44
N ARG A 135 10.31 -4.31 -11.64
CA ARG A 135 10.30 -3.01 -10.94
C ARG A 135 10.09 -1.73 -11.77
N SER A 136 9.77 -1.80 -13.06
CA SER A 136 9.33 -0.62 -13.84
C SER A 136 8.69 -1.00 -15.19
N GLY A 137 7.40 -1.38 -15.24
CA GLY A 137 6.74 -1.51 -16.55
C GLY A 137 5.30 -2.00 -16.61
N ARG A 138 4.68 -1.86 -17.79
CA ARG A 138 3.40 -2.49 -18.15
C ARG A 138 3.45 -4.02 -18.05
N GLY A 139 4.62 -4.64 -18.25
CA GLY A 139 4.79 -6.09 -18.16
C GLY A 139 4.57 -6.65 -16.74
N GLN A 140 4.92 -5.88 -15.70
CA GLN A 140 4.59 -6.23 -14.30
C GLN A 140 3.08 -6.44 -14.12
N ARG A 141 2.27 -5.63 -14.81
CA ARG A 141 0.81 -5.60 -14.67
C ARG A 141 0.16 -6.86 -15.22
N LEU A 142 0.60 -7.24 -16.41
CA LEU A 142 0.09 -8.39 -17.13
C LEU A 142 0.51 -9.68 -16.43
N MET A 143 1.73 -9.69 -15.91
CA MET A 143 2.27 -10.80 -15.13
C MET A 143 1.57 -10.97 -13.78
N LEU A 144 1.40 -9.91 -12.98
CA LEU A 144 0.65 -9.98 -11.72
C LEU A 144 -0.80 -10.43 -11.97
N ARG A 145 -1.44 -9.89 -13.01
CA ARG A 145 -2.80 -10.29 -13.40
C ARG A 145 -2.86 -11.76 -13.81
N HIS A 146 -1.92 -12.23 -14.63
CA HIS A 146 -1.89 -13.63 -15.07
C HIS A 146 -1.58 -14.59 -13.92
N MET A 147 -0.66 -14.23 -13.02
CA MET A 147 -0.34 -15.02 -11.83
C MET A 147 -1.54 -15.10 -10.88
N ALA A 148 -2.23 -13.99 -10.65
CA ALA A 148 -3.46 -13.98 -9.86
C ALA A 148 -4.58 -14.81 -10.52
N GLN A 149 -4.74 -14.71 -11.84
CA GLN A 149 -5.69 -15.53 -12.61
C GLN A 149 -5.34 -17.03 -12.55
N GLN A 150 -4.06 -17.40 -12.67
CA GLN A 150 -3.60 -18.77 -12.51
C GLN A 150 -3.79 -19.26 -11.08
N ALA A 151 -3.48 -18.45 -10.07
CA ALA A 151 -3.72 -18.80 -8.68
C ALA A 151 -5.21 -19.04 -8.40
N ALA A 152 -6.08 -18.18 -8.93
CA ALA A 152 -7.53 -18.33 -8.83
C ALA A 152 -8.03 -19.60 -9.57
N ALA A 153 -7.50 -19.87 -10.77
CA ALA A 153 -7.84 -21.06 -11.55
C ALA A 153 -7.37 -22.35 -10.85
N VAL A 154 -6.16 -22.36 -10.30
CA VAL A 154 -5.62 -23.47 -9.51
C VAL A 154 -6.43 -23.68 -8.23
N ALA A 155 -6.78 -22.61 -7.52
CA ALA A 155 -7.64 -22.68 -6.35
C ALA A 155 -9.05 -23.20 -6.66
N ALA A 156 -9.60 -22.88 -7.83
CA ALA A 156 -10.90 -23.37 -8.29
C ALA A 156 -10.86 -24.83 -8.76
N ALA A 157 -9.73 -25.29 -9.32
CA ALA A 157 -9.58 -26.64 -9.87
C ALA A 157 -9.08 -27.68 -8.85
N ALA A 158 -8.43 -27.27 -7.76
CA ALA A 158 -7.82 -28.18 -6.81
C ALA A 158 -8.83 -28.77 -5.81
N ALA A 159 -9.03 -30.10 -5.88
CA ALA A 159 -9.56 -30.88 -4.75
C ALA A 159 -8.50 -31.06 -3.64
N GLU A 160 -7.20 -31.06 -3.99
CA GLU A 160 -6.01 -30.86 -3.15
C GLU A 160 -4.85 -30.49 -4.10
N PRO A 161 -4.16 -29.33 -3.94
CA PRO A 161 -3.22 -29.12 -2.84
C PRO A 161 -3.31 -27.70 -2.25
N ALA A 162 -3.80 -27.59 -1.02
CA ALA A 162 -3.97 -26.31 -0.29
C ALA A 162 -2.66 -25.47 -0.16
N GLY A 163 -1.49 -26.09 -0.34
CA GLY A 163 -0.20 -25.44 -0.15
C GLY A 163 0.16 -24.39 -1.21
N LEU A 164 -0.01 -24.67 -2.50
CA LEU A 164 0.44 -23.75 -3.56
C LEU A 164 -0.43 -22.49 -3.63
N ALA A 165 -1.75 -22.67 -3.61
CA ALA A 165 -2.68 -21.54 -3.61
C ALA A 165 -2.46 -20.62 -2.39
N ALA A 166 -2.16 -21.20 -1.22
CA ALA A 166 -1.83 -20.42 -0.03
C ALA A 166 -0.52 -19.62 -0.17
N HIS A 167 0.53 -20.21 -0.74
CA HIS A 167 1.81 -19.50 -0.95
C HIS A 167 1.67 -18.37 -1.97
N ILE A 168 0.98 -18.61 -3.10
CA ILE A 168 0.76 -17.55 -4.10
C ILE A 168 -0.14 -16.45 -3.50
N GLY A 169 -1.18 -16.83 -2.76
CA GLY A 169 -2.03 -15.87 -2.04
C GLY A 169 -1.23 -14.99 -1.08
N ALA A 170 -0.33 -15.59 -0.28
CA ALA A 170 0.54 -14.85 0.64
C ALA A 170 1.53 -13.92 -0.09
N ALA A 171 2.09 -14.36 -1.21
CA ALA A 171 2.98 -13.52 -2.02
C ALA A 171 2.23 -12.31 -2.61
N LEU A 172 1.05 -12.53 -3.20
CA LEU A 172 0.22 -11.45 -3.73
C LEU A 172 -0.27 -10.49 -2.64
N GLU A 173 -0.60 -10.99 -1.46
CA GLU A 173 -0.94 -10.17 -0.29
C GLU A 173 0.25 -9.30 0.14
N HIS A 174 1.46 -9.87 0.16
CA HIS A 174 2.68 -9.12 0.46
C HIS A 174 2.96 -8.04 -0.60
N THR A 175 2.73 -8.32 -1.88
CA THR A 175 2.82 -7.32 -2.95
C THR A 175 1.79 -6.22 -2.76
N LEU A 176 0.53 -6.56 -2.44
CA LEU A 176 -0.52 -5.58 -2.14
C LEU A 176 -0.13 -4.69 -0.95
N GLN A 177 0.43 -5.29 0.11
CA GLN A 177 0.94 -4.56 1.26
C GLN A 177 2.08 -3.59 0.85
N GLY A 178 3.00 -4.03 0.00
CA GLY A 178 4.06 -3.20 -0.56
C GLY A 178 3.52 -2.04 -1.38
N ALA A 179 2.60 -2.30 -2.31
CA ALA A 179 1.96 -1.27 -3.14
C ALA A 179 1.21 -0.23 -2.28
N ALA A 180 0.45 -0.70 -1.29
CA ALA A 180 -0.27 0.14 -0.35
C ALA A 180 0.66 1.04 0.48
N LYS A 181 1.80 0.49 0.94
CA LYS A 181 2.83 1.23 1.66
C LYS A 181 3.45 2.36 0.82
N HIS A 182 3.77 2.07 -0.44
CA HIS A 182 4.41 3.06 -1.32
C HIS A 182 3.41 4.06 -1.94
N GLY A 183 2.10 3.79 -1.85
CA GLY A 183 1.07 4.66 -2.44
C GLY A 183 0.86 4.41 -3.94
N GLU A 184 1.22 3.23 -4.44
CA GLU A 184 1.08 2.84 -5.85
C GLU A 184 -0.39 2.49 -6.16
N LEU A 185 -1.24 3.52 -6.30
CA LEU A 185 -2.71 3.37 -6.41
C LEU A 185 -3.14 2.44 -7.55
N TRP A 186 -2.43 2.50 -8.67
CA TRP A 186 -2.71 1.66 -9.83
C TRP A 186 -2.40 0.18 -9.54
N GLU A 187 -1.35 -0.11 -8.78
CA GLU A 187 -0.95 -1.48 -8.45
C GLU A 187 -1.91 -2.08 -7.42
N VAL A 188 -2.33 -1.28 -6.43
CA VAL A 188 -3.39 -1.62 -5.48
C VAL A 188 -4.69 -1.97 -6.22
N SER A 189 -5.16 -1.09 -7.10
CA SER A 189 -6.39 -1.32 -7.88
C SER A 189 -6.29 -2.59 -8.73
N MET A 190 -5.18 -2.78 -9.42
CA MET A 190 -4.97 -3.95 -10.27
C MET A 190 -4.96 -5.26 -9.49
N LEU A 191 -4.29 -5.32 -8.33
CA LEU A 191 -4.25 -6.51 -7.48
C LEU A 191 -5.65 -6.83 -6.93
N MET A 192 -6.41 -5.80 -6.56
CA MET A 192 -7.81 -5.95 -6.15
C MET A 192 -8.70 -6.46 -7.29
N ASP A 193 -8.57 -5.91 -8.50
CA ASP A 193 -9.29 -6.37 -9.70
C ASP A 193 -8.94 -7.83 -10.06
N ALA A 194 -7.74 -8.26 -9.71
CA ALA A 194 -7.28 -9.63 -9.87
C ALA A 194 -7.80 -10.60 -8.78
N GLY A 195 -8.63 -10.10 -7.85
CA GLY A 195 -9.24 -10.90 -6.79
C GLY A 195 -8.35 -11.14 -5.58
N VAL A 196 -7.23 -10.41 -5.44
CA VAL A 196 -6.41 -10.47 -4.22
C VAL A 196 -7.22 -9.91 -3.06
N ARG A 197 -7.36 -10.70 -2.00
CA ARG A 197 -8.12 -10.29 -0.82
C ARG A 197 -7.37 -9.19 -0.08
N VAL A 198 -8.06 -8.09 0.20
CA VAL A 198 -7.50 -7.03 1.03
C VAL A 198 -7.39 -7.52 2.47
N SER A 199 -6.19 -7.43 3.03
CA SER A 199 -5.92 -7.83 4.41
C SER A 199 -5.68 -6.64 5.32
N MET A 200 -5.79 -6.87 6.64
CA MET A 200 -5.45 -5.87 7.65
C MET A 200 -3.99 -5.44 7.57
N ALA A 201 -3.09 -6.30 7.10
CA ALA A 201 -1.68 -5.96 6.93
C ALA A 201 -1.49 -4.90 5.85
N ALA A 202 -2.23 -4.98 4.73
CA ALA A 202 -2.22 -3.98 3.68
C ALA A 202 -2.77 -2.62 4.16
N ILE A 203 -3.86 -2.62 4.93
CA ILE A 203 -4.40 -1.40 5.57
C ILE A 203 -3.36 -0.79 6.50
N ASN A 204 -2.81 -1.57 7.43
CA ASN A 204 -1.83 -1.09 8.39
C ASN A 204 -0.57 -0.58 7.71
N ALA A 205 -0.18 -1.14 6.57
CA ALA A 205 0.93 -0.63 5.77
C ALA A 205 0.63 0.71 5.10
N ALA A 206 -0.57 0.91 4.55
CA ALA A 206 -1.00 2.22 4.04
C ALA A 206 -1.07 3.27 5.16
N VAL A 207 -1.60 2.89 6.32
CA VAL A 207 -1.69 3.73 7.51
C VAL A 207 -0.30 4.14 8.00
N ALA A 208 0.60 3.16 8.17
CA ALA A 208 1.96 3.41 8.66
C ALA A 208 2.78 4.28 7.72
N ALA A 209 2.49 4.25 6.42
CA ALA A 209 3.15 5.11 5.42
C ALA A 209 2.38 6.40 5.11
N CYS A 210 1.33 6.71 5.89
CA CYS A 210 0.49 7.90 5.72
C CYS A 210 -0.07 8.07 4.27
N ARG A 211 -0.65 7.00 3.70
CA ARG A 211 -1.20 6.98 2.33
C ARG A 211 -2.75 6.97 2.30
N PRO A 212 -3.42 8.12 2.45
CA PRO A 212 -4.88 8.18 2.51
C PRO A 212 -5.56 7.73 1.21
N GLU A 213 -4.95 7.97 0.04
CA GLU A 213 -5.53 7.60 -1.25
C GLU A 213 -5.52 6.08 -1.46
N ALA A 214 -4.41 5.42 -1.09
CA ALA A 214 -4.32 3.96 -1.13
C ALA A 214 -5.33 3.35 -0.15
N LEU A 215 -5.44 3.92 1.05
CA LEU A 215 -6.41 3.49 2.05
C LEU A 215 -7.86 3.62 1.55
N ALA A 216 -8.21 4.71 0.90
CA ALA A 216 -9.55 4.92 0.34
C ALA A 216 -9.94 3.87 -0.71
N LEU A 217 -8.97 3.31 -1.45
CA LEU A 217 -9.21 2.17 -2.36
C LEU A 217 -9.41 0.86 -1.60
N LEU A 218 -8.65 0.63 -0.52
CA LEU A 218 -8.66 -0.62 0.23
C LEU A 218 -9.92 -0.79 1.10
N LEU A 219 -10.40 0.29 1.73
CA LEU A 219 -11.49 0.24 2.72
C LEU A 219 -12.80 -0.38 2.20
N PRO A 220 -13.34 0.01 1.02
CA PRO A 220 -14.62 -0.53 0.53
C PRO A 220 -14.63 -2.05 0.32
N GLN A 221 -13.45 -2.69 0.18
CA GLN A 221 -13.33 -4.13 0.02
C GLN A 221 -13.35 -4.88 1.35
N LEU A 222 -13.02 -4.20 2.45
CA LEU A 222 -13.28 -4.76 3.76
C LEU A 222 -14.74 -4.53 4.09
N ARG A 223 -15.45 -5.62 4.37
CA ARG A 223 -16.61 -5.49 5.24
C ARG A 223 -16.05 -5.13 6.60
N PRO A 224 -16.41 -3.97 7.19
CA PRO A 224 -15.97 -3.66 8.54
C PRO A 224 -16.40 -4.83 9.42
N ALA A 225 -15.42 -5.60 9.89
CA ALA A 225 -15.67 -6.74 10.75
C ALA A 225 -16.33 -6.15 11.99
N ALA A 226 -17.65 -6.35 12.10
CA ALA A 226 -18.54 -5.71 13.05
C ALA A 226 -17.93 -5.75 14.45
N ARG A 227 -17.25 -4.67 14.86
CA ARG A 227 -16.36 -4.60 16.03
C ARG A 227 -15.42 -5.81 16.07
N LEU A 228 -14.13 -5.63 15.77
CA LEU A 228 -13.10 -6.59 16.18
C LEU A 228 -13.05 -6.64 17.71
N ALA A 229 -14.07 -7.25 18.34
CA ALA A 229 -14.02 -7.79 19.66
C ALA A 229 -13.03 -8.94 19.54
N VAL A 230 -11.75 -8.61 19.70
CA VAL A 230 -10.73 -9.61 19.88
C VAL A 230 -11.00 -10.22 21.25
N GLU A 231 -11.94 -11.18 21.28
CA GLU A 231 -12.09 -12.08 22.40
C GLU A 231 -10.84 -12.95 22.42
N HIS A 232 -9.80 -12.44 23.06
CA HIS A 232 -8.71 -13.29 23.50
C HIS A 232 -9.33 -14.32 24.45
N LYS A 233 -9.49 -15.56 23.95
CA LYS A 233 -9.96 -16.68 24.77
C LYS A 233 -9.16 -16.69 26.07
N ALA A 234 -9.85 -16.42 27.17
CA ALA A 234 -9.33 -16.53 28.52
C ALA A 234 -8.82 -17.97 28.71
N GLY A 235 -7.49 -18.16 28.59
CA GLY A 235 -6.87 -19.47 28.53
C GLY A 235 -5.61 -19.54 27.66
N GLY A 236 -5.45 -18.61 26.71
CA GLY A 236 -4.18 -18.44 26.00
C GLY A 236 -3.10 -17.90 26.95
N SER A 237 -2.08 -18.70 27.27
CA SER A 237 -0.98 -18.31 28.17
C SER A 237 -0.08 -17.18 27.63
N LYS A 238 -0.39 -16.57 26.49
CA LYS A 238 0.41 -15.48 25.93
C LYS A 238 -0.05 -14.15 26.55
N ALA A 239 0.80 -13.58 27.42
CA ALA A 239 0.60 -12.21 27.89
C ALA A 239 0.69 -11.25 26.71
N TRP A 240 -0.21 -10.28 26.65
CA TRP A 240 -0.15 -9.22 25.65
C TRP A 240 0.86 -8.18 26.14
N THR A 241 1.95 -8.03 25.39
CA THR A 241 2.96 -7.00 25.64
C THR A 241 2.51 -5.72 24.97
N VAL A 242 2.32 -4.67 25.78
CA VAL A 242 2.23 -3.30 25.25
C VAL A 242 3.64 -2.96 24.79
N PRO A 243 3.90 -2.78 23.49
CA PRO A 243 5.18 -2.28 23.07
C PRO A 243 5.34 -0.86 23.62
N SER A 244 6.50 -0.58 24.17
CA SER A 244 6.95 0.77 24.48
C SER A 244 7.24 1.61 23.26
N ARG A 245 7.62 0.95 22.14
CA ARG A 245 7.98 1.57 20.87
C ARG A 245 7.58 0.63 19.73
N GLY A 246 6.96 1.18 18.70
CA GLY A 246 6.63 0.45 17.48
C GLY A 246 5.13 0.33 17.20
N PRO A 247 4.68 0.65 15.98
CA PRO A 247 3.27 0.64 15.59
C PRO A 247 2.67 -0.77 15.39
N GLN A 248 3.49 -1.82 15.52
CA GLN A 248 3.17 -3.16 15.01
C GLN A 248 2.38 -4.06 15.97
N SER A 249 2.13 -3.66 17.23
CA SER A 249 1.48 -4.57 18.20
C SER A 249 -0.03 -4.47 18.26
N TYR A 250 -0.62 -3.41 17.69
CA TYR A 250 -2.06 -3.23 17.67
C TYR A 250 -2.64 -3.74 16.35
N ALA A 251 -3.67 -4.59 16.44
CA ALA A 251 -4.39 -5.06 15.26
C ALA A 251 -5.29 -3.97 14.64
N CYS A 252 -5.68 -2.97 15.43
CA CYS A 252 -6.56 -1.87 15.00
C CYS A 252 -5.76 -0.80 14.24
N PRO A 253 -6.12 -0.45 12.99
CA PRO A 253 -5.41 0.55 12.20
C PRO A 253 -5.36 1.94 12.84
N LEU A 254 -6.39 2.33 13.59
CA LEU A 254 -6.41 3.60 14.32
C LEU A 254 -5.35 3.67 15.41
N LEU A 255 -5.06 2.53 16.06
CA LEU A 255 -4.00 2.45 17.07
C LEU A 255 -2.62 2.37 16.42
N THR A 256 -2.50 1.70 15.26
CA THR A 256 -1.29 1.72 14.43
C THR A 256 -0.96 3.16 14.01
N LEU A 257 -1.95 3.94 13.57
CA LEU A 257 -1.79 5.35 13.21
C LEU A 257 -1.23 6.19 14.37
N LEU A 258 -1.82 6.06 15.56
CA LEU A 258 -1.34 6.76 16.75
C LEU A 258 0.05 6.30 17.16
N GLY A 259 0.36 5.00 17.05
CA GLY A 259 1.69 4.46 17.29
C GLY A 259 2.74 5.04 16.35
N CYS A 260 2.47 5.07 15.04
CA CYS A 260 3.36 5.68 14.05
C CYS A 260 3.64 7.15 14.37
N ARG A 261 2.61 7.91 14.73
CA ARG A 261 2.75 9.33 15.09
C ARG A 261 3.49 9.55 16.42
N ALA A 262 3.44 8.58 17.34
CA ALA A 262 4.19 8.63 18.60
C ALA A 262 5.68 8.31 18.40
N ASP A 263 6.01 7.42 17.45
CA ASP A 263 7.38 7.02 17.16
C ASP A 263 8.13 8.02 16.28
N GLU A 264 7.43 8.76 15.41
CA GLU A 264 8.04 9.75 14.52
C GLU A 264 8.07 11.15 15.16
N ASP A 265 9.28 11.74 15.23
CA ASP A 265 9.50 13.11 15.67
C ASP A 265 8.90 14.11 14.66
N GLY A 266 7.58 14.28 14.63
CA GLY A 266 6.81 15.38 14.03
C GLY A 266 6.89 15.60 12.50
N GLU A 267 8.07 15.52 11.88
CA GLU A 267 8.32 15.91 10.49
C GLU A 267 8.04 14.80 9.48
N ALA A 268 8.25 13.54 9.84
CA ALA A 268 8.01 12.41 8.94
C ALA A 268 6.51 12.08 8.76
N PHE A 269 5.67 12.45 9.74
CA PHE A 269 4.24 12.13 9.75
C PHE A 269 3.34 13.38 9.65
N PRO A 270 3.02 13.85 8.42
CA PRO A 270 2.25 15.08 8.23
C PRO A 270 0.87 15.00 8.91
N LEU A 271 0.55 16.02 9.72
CA LEU A 271 -0.70 16.08 10.49
C LEU A 271 -1.94 15.91 9.60
N VAL A 272 -2.00 16.62 8.48
CA VAL A 272 -3.15 16.58 7.56
C VAL A 272 -3.40 15.17 7.02
N GLY A 273 -2.35 14.48 6.56
CA GLY A 273 -2.46 13.10 6.08
C GLY A 273 -2.92 12.13 7.18
N SER A 274 -2.40 12.31 8.40
CA SER A 274 -2.81 11.49 9.55
C SER A 274 -4.29 11.69 9.92
N LEU A 275 -4.80 12.93 9.82
CA LEU A 275 -6.21 13.24 10.06
C LEU A 275 -7.11 12.62 8.99
N GLN A 276 -6.73 12.73 7.72
CA GLN A 276 -7.47 12.11 6.61
C GLN A 276 -7.58 10.60 6.79
N ILE A 277 -6.50 9.94 7.21
CA ILE A 277 -6.51 8.49 7.49
C ILE A 277 -7.43 8.17 8.67
N ALA A 278 -7.35 8.91 9.77
CA ALA A 278 -8.25 8.69 10.91
C ALA A 278 -9.72 8.86 10.51
N GLU A 279 -10.04 9.89 9.74
CA GLU A 279 -11.39 10.19 9.26
C GLU A 279 -11.92 9.10 8.31
N LEU A 280 -11.09 8.63 7.37
CA LEU A 280 -11.45 7.52 6.47
C LEU A 280 -11.75 6.25 7.26
N LEU A 281 -10.91 5.91 8.24
CA LEU A 281 -11.10 4.73 9.08
C LEU A 281 -12.37 4.85 9.95
N VAL A 282 -12.60 6.00 10.57
CA VAL A 282 -13.81 6.24 11.39
C VAL A 282 -15.07 6.22 10.52
N ALA A 283 -15.02 6.80 9.31
CA ALA A 283 -16.13 6.81 8.36
C ALA A 283 -16.51 5.39 7.91
N ASP A 284 -15.53 4.50 7.77
CA ASP A 284 -15.76 3.08 7.46
C ASP A 284 -16.12 2.23 8.72
N GLY A 285 -16.27 2.88 9.87
CA GLY A 285 -16.74 2.24 11.11
C GLY A 285 -15.64 1.56 11.94
N PHE A 286 -14.36 1.79 11.63
CA PHE A 286 -13.27 1.34 12.50
C PHE A 286 -13.32 2.11 13.81
N GLN A 287 -13.19 1.37 14.92
CA GLN A 287 -13.12 1.92 16.27
C GLN A 287 -11.94 1.28 17.01
N PRO A 288 -11.26 2.03 17.90
CA PRO A 288 -10.26 1.46 18.80
C PRO A 288 -10.86 0.31 19.62
N ALA A 289 -10.21 -0.85 19.58
CA ALA A 289 -10.69 -2.02 20.31
C ALA A 289 -10.46 -1.84 21.83
N VAL A 290 -11.47 -2.16 22.63
CA VAL A 290 -11.36 -2.27 24.08
C VAL A 290 -11.24 -3.75 24.43
N TYR A 291 -10.12 -4.12 25.05
CA TYR A 291 -9.81 -5.50 25.40
C TYR A 291 -10.36 -5.85 26.78
N ARG A 292 -10.84 -7.09 26.96
CA ARG A 292 -11.39 -7.57 28.24
C ARG A 292 -10.56 -8.75 28.76
N GLY A 293 -10.29 -8.74 30.07
CA GLY A 293 -9.59 -9.84 30.75
C GLY A 293 -8.18 -10.12 30.23
N VAL A 294 -7.48 -9.11 29.71
CA VAL A 294 -6.16 -9.27 29.11
C VAL A 294 -5.04 -9.13 30.13
N ARG A 295 -3.97 -9.90 29.96
CA ARG A 295 -2.72 -9.71 30.71
C ARG A 295 -1.85 -8.72 29.95
N VAL A 296 -1.66 -7.56 30.53
CA VAL A 296 -0.94 -6.43 29.96
C VAL A 296 0.44 -6.38 30.62
N ARG A 297 1.51 -6.48 29.84
CA ARG A 297 2.88 -6.21 30.31
C ARG A 297 3.39 -4.95 29.64
N ARG A 298 3.69 -3.91 30.41
CA ARG A 298 4.35 -2.70 29.90
C ARG A 298 5.85 -2.94 29.82
N GLU A 299 6.55 -2.19 28.98
CA GLU A 299 8.02 -2.20 29.03
C GLU A 299 8.51 -1.77 30.41
N GLY A 300 9.48 -2.49 30.95
CA GLY A 300 10.01 -2.29 32.28
C GLY A 300 9.23 -2.99 33.40
N ASP A 301 8.00 -3.46 33.15
CA ASP A 301 7.27 -4.26 34.14
C ASP A 301 7.81 -5.71 34.14
N GLU A 302 8.28 -6.17 35.30
CA GLU A 302 8.73 -7.57 35.48
C GLU A 302 7.60 -8.58 35.32
N GLN A 303 6.38 -8.20 35.71
CA GLN A 303 5.21 -9.09 35.71
C GLN A 303 4.06 -8.49 34.91
N ALA A 304 3.43 -9.33 34.08
CA ALA A 304 2.21 -8.97 33.37
C ALA A 304 1.05 -8.79 34.37
N ARG A 305 0.32 -7.68 34.28
CA ARG A 305 -0.85 -7.40 35.12
C ARG A 305 -2.11 -7.80 34.39
N THR A 306 -2.98 -8.58 35.04
CA THR A 306 -4.30 -8.90 34.50
C THR A 306 -5.21 -7.69 34.67
N MET A 307 -5.73 -7.15 33.56
CA MET A 307 -6.67 -6.04 33.56
C MET A 307 -8.05 -6.54 33.14
N PRO A 308 -9.12 -6.25 33.91
CA PRO A 308 -10.47 -6.67 33.54
C PRO A 308 -10.95 -5.97 32.27
N LEU A 309 -10.53 -4.72 32.09
CA LEU A 309 -10.77 -3.90 30.91
C LEU A 309 -9.49 -3.13 30.59
N PHE A 310 -9.05 -3.17 29.34
CA PHE A 310 -7.90 -2.42 28.84
C PHE A 310 -8.31 -1.68 27.57
N ASP A 311 -8.46 -0.36 27.71
CA ASP A 311 -8.58 0.58 26.60
C ASP A 311 -7.21 1.18 26.29
N PRO A 312 -6.60 0.89 25.13
CA PRO A 312 -5.30 1.43 24.77
C PRO A 312 -5.25 2.97 24.82
N LEU A 313 -6.32 3.67 24.48
CA LEU A 313 -6.33 5.14 24.48
C LEU A 313 -6.24 5.75 25.89
N LEU A 314 -6.71 5.01 26.90
CA LEU A 314 -6.73 5.47 28.29
C LEU A 314 -5.59 4.88 29.12
N HIS A 315 -5.16 3.66 28.80
CA HIS A 315 -4.25 2.89 29.65
C HIS A 315 -2.84 2.75 29.07
N ASP A 316 -2.62 3.04 27.79
CA ASP A 316 -1.28 3.17 27.23
C ASP A 316 -0.77 4.60 27.43
N LEU A 317 0.28 4.76 28.24
CA LEU A 317 0.84 6.07 28.58
C LEU A 317 1.42 6.79 27.34
N THR A 318 1.94 6.03 26.37
CA THR A 318 2.52 6.60 25.15
C THR A 318 1.43 7.25 24.30
N LEU A 319 0.33 6.51 24.07
CA LEU A 319 -0.83 7.01 23.34
C LEU A 319 -1.56 8.11 24.10
N HIS A 320 -1.64 8.01 25.43
CA HIS A 320 -2.25 9.02 26.28
C HIS A 320 -1.48 10.35 26.24
N ALA A 321 -0.14 10.31 26.33
CA ALA A 321 0.69 11.50 26.18
C ALA A 321 0.50 12.15 24.80
N LEU A 322 0.43 11.33 23.74
CA LEU A 322 0.18 11.80 22.38
C LEU A 322 -1.19 12.49 22.25
N ALA A 323 -2.23 11.95 22.90
CA ALA A 323 -3.58 12.53 22.92
C ALA A 323 -3.65 13.91 23.62
N HIS A 324 -2.62 14.27 24.39
CA HIS A 324 -2.50 15.57 25.06
C HIS A 324 -1.45 16.49 24.42
N GLY A 325 -0.61 15.96 23.53
CA GLY A 325 0.41 16.69 22.78
C GLY A 325 0.11 16.78 21.28
N SER A 326 1.07 16.37 20.47
CA SER A 326 1.08 16.52 19.00
C SER A 326 0.09 15.64 18.23
N GLY A 327 -0.55 14.66 18.87
CA GLY A 327 -1.61 13.84 18.27
C GLY A 327 -2.98 14.08 18.89
N ARG A 328 -3.17 15.20 19.59
CA ARG A 328 -4.46 15.61 20.15
C ARG A 328 -5.55 15.69 19.08
N GLU A 329 -5.25 16.26 17.91
CA GLU A 329 -6.21 16.39 16.80
C GLU A 329 -6.57 15.03 16.20
N VAL A 330 -5.59 14.12 16.06
CA VAL A 330 -5.83 12.75 15.59
C VAL A 330 -6.68 11.98 16.59
N HIS A 331 -6.42 12.12 17.89
CA HIS A 331 -7.26 11.57 18.94
C HIS A 331 -8.69 12.15 18.89
N LEU A 332 -8.85 13.44 18.59
CA LEU A 332 -10.16 14.09 18.39
C LEU A 332 -10.90 13.54 17.16
N ALA A 333 -10.18 13.25 16.06
CA ALA A 333 -10.76 12.61 14.87
C ALA A 333 -11.27 11.19 15.20
N ILE A 334 -10.49 10.43 15.96
CA ILE A 334 -10.80 9.05 16.36
C ILE A 334 -12.00 8.96 17.30
N THR A 335 -12.02 9.81 18.33
CA THR A 335 -13.09 9.79 19.34
C THR A 335 -14.37 10.47 18.87
N HIS A 336 -14.25 11.32 17.85
CA HIS A 336 -15.34 12.03 17.19
C HIS A 336 -16.38 12.66 18.15
N PRO A 337 -15.97 13.34 19.25
CA PRO A 337 -16.90 13.85 20.24
C PRO A 337 -17.84 14.89 19.64
N THR A 338 -19.06 14.93 20.16
CA THR A 338 -20.01 16.00 19.82
C THR A 338 -19.44 17.34 20.26
N TRP A 339 -19.28 18.25 19.31
CA TRP A 339 -19.03 19.65 19.54
C TRP A 339 -20.06 20.23 20.51
N SER A 340 -19.54 20.96 21.49
CA SER A 340 -20.31 21.76 22.43
C SER A 340 -19.51 22.99 22.79
N ARG A 341 -20.18 24.04 23.28
CA ARG A 341 -19.50 25.27 23.71
C ARG A 341 -18.41 25.00 24.76
N HIS A 342 -18.65 24.07 25.68
CA HIS A 342 -17.66 23.68 26.70
C HIS A 342 -16.43 22.98 26.12
N GLN A 343 -16.61 22.20 25.05
CA GLN A 343 -15.51 21.46 24.39
C GLN A 343 -14.90 22.18 23.19
N HIS A 344 -15.39 23.38 22.85
CA HIS A 344 -14.93 24.16 21.69
C HIS A 344 -13.41 24.38 21.69
N HIS A 345 -12.78 24.50 22.86
CA HIS A 345 -11.33 24.66 22.99
C HIS A 345 -10.52 23.43 22.51
N ARG A 346 -11.16 22.27 22.33
CA ARG A 346 -10.56 21.02 21.84
C ARG A 346 -10.32 20.97 20.34
N PHE A 347 -11.06 21.77 19.57
CA PHE A 347 -11.02 21.76 18.10
C PHE A 347 -9.90 22.66 17.54
N PRO A 348 -9.49 22.47 16.27
CA PRO A 348 -8.45 23.26 15.62
C PRO A 348 -8.72 24.77 15.66
N PRO A 349 -7.68 25.62 15.78
CA PRO A 349 -7.79 27.08 15.76
C PRO A 349 -8.68 27.65 14.63
N ALA A 350 -8.51 27.20 13.38
CA ALA A 350 -9.32 27.67 12.25
C ALA A 350 -10.82 27.44 12.47
N PHE A 351 -11.21 26.22 12.86
CA PHE A 351 -12.60 25.91 13.17
C PHE A 351 -13.11 26.76 14.34
N ARG A 352 -12.29 26.96 15.38
CA ARG A 352 -12.68 27.78 16.53
C ARG A 352 -12.97 29.22 16.14
N ALA A 353 -12.12 29.80 15.28
CA ALA A 353 -12.33 31.14 14.76
C ALA A 353 -13.62 31.22 13.92
N ALA A 354 -13.83 30.29 12.99
CA ALA A 354 -15.03 30.24 12.17
C ALA A 354 -16.32 30.11 13.00
N ALA A 355 -16.34 29.18 13.96
CA ALA A 355 -17.49 28.97 14.84
C ALA A 355 -17.76 30.18 15.74
N ARG A 356 -16.73 30.85 16.26
CA ARG A 356 -16.89 32.11 17.02
C ARG A 356 -17.48 33.22 16.16
N THR A 357 -17.00 33.40 14.93
CA THR A 357 -17.53 34.39 14.00
C THR A 357 -19.01 34.16 13.71
N LEU A 358 -19.41 32.91 13.48
CA LEU A 358 -20.80 32.54 13.25
C LEU A 358 -21.69 32.78 14.49
N LEU A 359 -21.20 32.44 15.69
CA LEU A 359 -21.90 32.69 16.95
C LEU A 359 -22.05 34.20 17.24
N LEU A 360 -21.04 35.00 16.91
CA LEU A 360 -21.11 36.45 17.05
C LEU A 360 -22.06 37.10 16.03
N ALA A 361 -22.07 36.60 14.79
CA ALA A 361 -22.97 37.07 13.75
C ALA A 361 -24.44 36.81 14.12
N THR A 362 -24.74 35.61 14.62
CA THR A 362 -26.08 35.24 15.11
C THR A 362 -26.51 36.07 16.32
N GLN A 363 -25.62 36.31 17.28
CA GLN A 363 -25.92 37.19 18.40
C GLN A 363 -26.26 38.62 17.94
N ARG A 364 -25.47 39.18 17.00
CA ARG A 364 -25.74 40.52 16.45
C ARG A 364 -27.06 40.58 15.70
N ALA A 365 -27.39 39.57 14.90
CA ALA A 365 -28.66 39.48 14.20
C ALA A 365 -29.85 39.40 15.17
N SER A 366 -29.74 38.60 16.24
CA SER A 366 -30.79 38.49 17.27
C SER A 366 -31.01 39.82 18.02
N ASN A 367 -29.94 40.55 18.34
CA ASN A 367 -30.02 41.86 18.98
C ASN A 367 -30.61 42.92 18.04
N ALA A 368 -30.30 42.87 16.74
CA ALA A 368 -30.87 43.79 15.76
C ALA A 368 -32.39 43.61 15.59
N VAL A 369 -32.89 42.37 15.66
CA VAL A 369 -34.34 42.09 15.66
C VAL A 369 -35.00 42.56 16.97
N ALA A 370 -34.34 42.33 18.12
CA ALA A 370 -34.85 42.79 19.41
C ALA A 370 -34.87 44.32 19.56
N ALA A 371 -33.97 45.03 18.87
CA ALA A 371 -33.92 46.49 18.83
C ALA A 371 -34.98 47.14 17.92
N GLY A 372 -35.90 46.34 17.35
CA GLY A 372 -37.17 46.73 16.76
C GLY A 372 -37.36 48.20 16.35
N ASP A 373 -37.07 48.47 15.09
CA ASP A 373 -38.14 48.83 14.14
C ASP A 373 -38.98 50.08 14.48
N ASN A 374 -38.37 51.25 14.34
CA ASN A 374 -39.08 52.51 14.06
C ASN A 374 -38.35 53.43 13.04
N SER A 375 -37.26 52.99 12.42
CA SER A 375 -36.53 53.80 11.44
C SER A 375 -36.29 53.02 10.15
N SER A 376 -37.26 53.11 9.27
CA SER A 376 -37.19 52.64 7.90
C SER A 376 -36.03 53.28 7.11
N THR A 377 -35.50 52.51 6.15
CA THR A 377 -34.87 53.00 4.90
C THR A 377 -33.50 53.69 4.95
N VAL A 378 -32.46 52.99 5.41
CA VAL A 378 -31.13 53.13 4.77
C VAL A 378 -30.54 51.74 4.57
N ARG A 379 -30.89 51.12 3.43
CA ARG A 379 -30.19 49.92 2.93
C ARG A 379 -28.75 50.35 2.63
N SER A 380 -27.83 50.01 3.51
CA SER A 380 -26.40 50.17 3.25
C SER A 380 -26.02 49.16 2.15
N GLU A 381 -25.77 49.67 0.94
CA GLU A 381 -25.29 48.95 -0.24
C GLU A 381 -23.83 48.46 -0.09
N CYS A 382 -23.35 48.25 1.14
CA CYS A 382 -22.15 47.45 1.33
C CYS A 382 -22.53 46.02 1.00
N GLY A 383 -22.02 45.50 -0.13
CA GLY A 383 -22.27 44.16 -0.68
C GLY A 383 -21.84 43.01 0.23
N GLY A 384 -22.30 43.00 1.48
CA GLY A 384 -22.26 41.87 2.37
C GLY A 384 -23.15 40.79 1.79
N SER A 385 -22.57 39.60 1.62
CA SER A 385 -23.27 38.41 1.15
C SER A 385 -24.56 38.22 1.94
N VAL A 386 -25.70 38.22 1.24
CA VAL A 386 -27.06 37.99 1.77
C VAL A 386 -27.11 36.74 2.67
N MET A 387 -26.25 35.76 2.43
CA MET A 387 -26.14 34.55 3.25
C MET A 387 -25.77 34.81 4.72
N CYS A 388 -24.97 35.83 5.03
CA CYS A 388 -24.55 36.08 6.41
C CYS A 388 -25.71 36.53 7.31
N GLU A 389 -26.67 37.28 6.76
CA GLU A 389 -27.86 37.73 7.50
C GLU A 389 -28.84 36.57 7.76
N GLU A 390 -29.00 35.66 6.79
CA GLU A 390 -29.88 34.51 6.92
C GLU A 390 -29.36 33.49 7.95
N LEU A 391 -28.05 33.23 7.94
CA LEU A 391 -27.41 32.36 8.94
C LEU A 391 -27.55 32.92 10.37
N GLY A 392 -27.60 34.25 10.50
CA GLY A 392 -27.78 34.95 11.77
C GLY A 392 -29.13 34.69 12.46
N ARG A 393 -30.15 34.27 11.70
CA ARG A 393 -31.53 34.07 12.20
C ARG A 393 -31.85 32.61 12.57
N LEU A 394 -30.89 31.70 12.44
CA LEU A 394 -31.11 30.29 12.75
C LEU A 394 -31.38 30.08 14.25
N PRO A 395 -32.34 29.21 14.64
CA PRO A 395 -32.52 28.82 16.03
C PRO A 395 -31.24 28.23 16.62
N GLU A 396 -30.99 28.46 17.91
CA GLU A 396 -29.76 28.03 18.59
C GLU A 396 -29.47 26.52 18.43
N GLY A 397 -30.50 25.68 18.48
CA GLY A 397 -30.37 24.24 18.27
C GLY A 397 -29.93 23.87 16.84
N VAL A 398 -30.44 24.58 15.83
CA VAL A 398 -30.05 24.37 14.42
C VAL A 398 -28.61 24.83 14.20
N LEU A 399 -28.23 25.98 14.75
CA LEU A 399 -26.86 26.49 14.69
C LEU A 399 -25.87 25.51 15.35
N GLY A 400 -26.23 24.97 16.53
CA GLY A 400 -25.43 23.95 17.20
C GLY A 400 -25.26 22.70 16.34
N HIS A 401 -26.31 22.26 15.64
CA HIS A 401 -26.25 21.14 14.72
C HIS A 401 -25.39 21.43 13.48
N VAL A 402 -25.48 22.63 12.89
CA VAL A 402 -24.62 23.04 11.77
C VAL A 402 -23.15 23.07 12.19
N LEU A 403 -22.85 23.64 13.36
CA LEU A 403 -21.48 23.65 13.91
C LEU A 403 -20.97 22.24 14.20
N GLN A 404 -21.84 21.33 14.65
CA GLN A 404 -21.51 19.93 14.83
C GLN A 404 -21.13 19.25 13.51
N LEU A 405 -21.92 19.47 12.46
CA LEU A 405 -21.64 18.90 11.14
C LEU A 405 -20.37 19.50 10.52
N ALA A 406 -20.16 20.81 10.69
CA ALA A 406 -18.99 21.51 10.17
C ALA A 406 -17.70 21.22 10.96
N ALA A 407 -17.80 20.66 12.16
CA ALA A 407 -16.63 20.34 12.99
C ALA A 407 -15.75 19.24 12.36
N TYR A 408 -16.30 18.44 11.44
CA TYR A 408 -15.61 17.35 10.76
C TYR A 408 -15.82 17.45 9.24
N PRO A 409 -14.84 17.07 8.40
CA PRO A 409 -13.51 16.56 8.76
C PRO A 409 -12.57 17.63 9.36
N LEU A 410 -11.78 17.24 10.37
CA LEU A 410 -10.74 18.03 11.00
C LEU A 410 -9.56 18.30 10.07
N SER A 411 -9.29 17.42 9.10
CA SER A 411 -8.21 17.58 8.11
C SER A 411 -8.34 18.89 7.30
N VAL A 412 -9.57 19.32 6.99
CA VAL A 412 -9.84 20.59 6.29
C VAL A 412 -9.42 21.79 7.13
N TRP A 413 -9.72 21.77 8.42
CA TRP A 413 -9.38 22.85 9.34
C TRP A 413 -7.88 22.90 9.65
N ALA A 414 -7.24 21.74 9.81
CA ALA A 414 -5.80 21.65 10.03
C ALA A 414 -5.00 22.16 8.81
N GLY A 415 -5.48 21.90 7.58
CA GLY A 415 -4.86 22.45 6.37
C GLY A 415 -4.92 23.98 6.30
N ALA A 416 -6.03 24.58 6.77
CA ALA A 416 -6.18 26.03 6.82
C ALA A 416 -5.24 26.68 7.85
N ASP A 417 -4.98 26.03 8.99
CA ASP A 417 -4.03 26.54 9.99
C ASP A 417 -2.58 26.49 9.47
N ALA A 418 -2.22 25.44 8.73
CA ALA A 418 -0.88 25.29 8.14
C ALA A 418 -0.54 26.39 7.12
N SER A 419 -1.52 26.93 6.38
CA SER A 419 -1.28 27.99 5.41
C SER A 419 -1.03 29.38 6.03
N HIS A 420 -1.30 29.56 7.33
CA HIS A 420 -1.19 30.85 8.02
C HIS A 420 0.11 31.04 8.82
N ASN A 421 0.93 29.99 8.95
CA ASN A 421 2.28 30.03 9.53
C ASN A 421 3.31 29.64 8.44
N PRO A 422 3.68 30.57 7.54
CA PRO A 422 4.74 30.35 6.55
C PRO A 422 6.14 30.28 7.18
#